data_AF-A0AAC9NUE5-F1
#
_entry.id   AF-A0AAC9NUE5-F1
#
_cell.length_a   1.000
_cell.length_b   1.000
_cell.length_c   1.000
_cell.angle_alpha   90.00
_cell.angle_beta   90.00
_cell.angle_gamma   90.00
#
_symmetry.space_group_name_H-M   'P 1'
#
loop_
_entity.id
_entity.type
_entity.pdbx_description
1 polymer ?
#
loop_
_entity_poly.entity_id
_entity_poly.type
_entity_poly.pdbx_seq_one_letter_code
_entity_poly.pdbx_strand_id
1 'polypeptide(L)'
;MKKSKLSSLALFNKYIIYLPLVVATSAVLSACGGSSDDSSDVSPTTTGFSLAVSDAPVDSASEVVVVFDEVELTGDGAPIRFDVQDENGDPRSIDLLTLPGSQFETIVAETAIPTGAYSQLRLSVTSDSYIVTEEGTFSIRVPSGELKLDGFTAQPGFDAAYTVEFDLRKSLVDPVGQPVIMLKPRGVRLVLNDDVGTLEGSITPTLLDDEQCASKMDLFMGNAVYLYEGEQSSINSLGDDADEGADDSEVRPFAIVPVTYDDVTQAYNFTAGFVPQGEYTASFSCTALFDEPETDEDEVDGFSLQTLDITTVVAGETTTLDIE
;
A
#
# COMPACT_ATOMS: atom_id res chain seq x y z
N MET A 1 46.01 -36.70 -37.55
CA MET A 1 46.17 -37.37 -36.23
C MET A 1 44.76 -37.63 -35.70
N LYS A 2 44.17 -38.81 -35.93
CA LYS A 2 44.14 -40.04 -35.10
C LYS A 2 43.38 -39.89 -33.76
N LYS A 3 42.18 -40.50 -33.72
CA LYS A 3 41.48 -41.29 -32.65
C LYS A 3 39.99 -40.88 -32.61
N SER A 4 38.96 -41.71 -32.86
CA SER A 4 38.60 -43.12 -32.56
C SER A 4 37.95 -43.34 -31.18
N LYS A 5 36.73 -43.94 -31.22
CA LYS A 5 35.99 -44.81 -30.26
C LYS A 5 34.61 -44.20 -29.91
N LEU A 6 33.42 -44.73 -30.25
CA LEU A 6 32.79 -46.08 -30.17
C LEU A 6 32.63 -46.64 -28.75
N SER A 7 31.38 -46.66 -28.24
CA SER A 7 30.64 -47.77 -27.58
C SER A 7 29.49 -47.19 -26.72
N SER A 8 28.20 -47.48 -26.88
CA SER A 8 27.41 -48.74 -26.88
C SER A 8 26.77 -49.06 -25.51
N LEU A 9 25.49 -49.48 -25.57
CA LEU A 9 24.64 -50.16 -24.56
C LEU A 9 24.05 -49.27 -23.45
N ALA A 10 22.81 -49.45 -22.97
CA ALA A 10 22.00 -50.65 -22.89
C ALA A 10 20.48 -50.36 -22.89
N LEU A 11 19.73 -51.35 -23.34
CA LEU A 11 18.28 -51.51 -23.21
C LEU A 11 17.85 -51.66 -21.74
N PHE A 12 16.71 -51.07 -21.37
CA PHE A 12 15.84 -51.59 -20.31
C PHE A 12 14.39 -51.64 -20.81
N ASN A 13 13.98 -52.86 -21.12
CA ASN A 13 12.60 -53.29 -21.22
C ASN A 13 12.14 -53.72 -19.81
N LYS A 14 10.89 -53.48 -19.42
CA LYS A 14 9.97 -54.47 -18.81
C LYS A 14 8.76 -53.81 -18.11
N TYR A 15 7.58 -54.11 -18.68
CA TYR A 15 6.31 -54.54 -18.07
C TYR A 15 5.78 -53.89 -16.77
N ILE A 16 4.60 -53.26 -16.89
CA ILE A 16 3.57 -53.15 -15.84
C ILE A 16 2.22 -53.44 -16.56
N ILE A 17 1.81 -54.71 -16.67
CA ILE A 17 0.82 -55.43 -15.83
C ILE A 17 -0.55 -54.73 -15.77
N TYR A 18 -1.47 -55.25 -16.58
CA TYR A 18 -2.92 -55.05 -16.48
C TYR A 18 -3.48 -55.87 -15.31
N LEU A 19 -4.35 -55.27 -14.47
CA LEU A 19 -5.17 -55.96 -13.48
C LEU A 19 -6.66 -55.71 -13.77
N PRO A 20 -7.50 -56.75 -13.93
CA PRO A 20 -8.92 -56.58 -14.25
C PRO A 20 -9.83 -56.64 -13.01
N LEU A 21 -10.99 -55.98 -13.15
CA LEU A 21 -12.34 -56.40 -12.72
C LEU A 21 -12.58 -56.76 -11.23
N VAL A 22 -13.32 -55.90 -10.52
CA VAL A 22 -14.34 -56.33 -9.54
C VAL A 22 -15.63 -55.53 -9.75
N VAL A 23 -16.73 -56.28 -9.82
CA VAL A 23 -18.10 -55.89 -10.10
C VAL A 23 -18.90 -55.78 -8.80
N ALA A 24 -19.84 -54.83 -8.80
CA ALA A 24 -21.09 -54.74 -8.04
C ALA A 24 -21.07 -54.64 -6.50
N THR A 25 -21.68 -53.56 -6.01
CA THR A 25 -22.88 -53.69 -5.17
C THR A 25 -23.73 -52.42 -5.21
N SER A 26 -24.93 -52.57 -5.75
CA SER A 26 -25.98 -51.57 -5.80
C SER A 26 -26.59 -51.42 -4.40
N ALA A 27 -26.40 -50.28 -3.75
CA ALA A 27 -27.22 -49.88 -2.61
C ALA A 27 -28.31 -48.92 -3.12
N VAL A 28 -29.50 -49.47 -3.35
CA VAL A 28 -30.72 -48.69 -3.55
C VAL A 28 -31.16 -48.20 -2.17
N LEU A 29 -30.72 -46.99 -1.78
CA LEU A 29 -31.30 -46.28 -0.66
C LEU A 29 -32.56 -45.57 -1.15
N SER A 30 -33.69 -46.27 -1.03
CA SER A 30 -35.01 -45.65 -1.03
C SER A 30 -35.21 -44.92 0.30
N ALA A 31 -34.84 -43.64 0.35
CA ALA A 31 -35.31 -42.71 1.38
C ALA A 31 -36.49 -41.92 0.80
N CYS A 32 -37.69 -42.40 1.10
CA CYS A 32 -38.93 -41.65 0.99
C CYS A 32 -39.08 -40.83 2.28
N GLY A 33 -39.14 -39.50 2.17
CA GLY A 33 -39.34 -38.62 3.30
C GLY A 33 -39.22 -37.17 2.89
N GLY A 34 -40.26 -36.64 2.26
CA GLY A 34 -40.37 -35.22 1.98
C GLY A 34 -40.40 -34.41 3.26
N SER A 35 -39.47 -33.47 3.36
CA SER A 35 -39.75 -32.13 3.86
C SER A 35 -39.12 -31.19 2.84
N SER A 36 -39.90 -30.22 2.39
CA SER A 36 -39.39 -29.11 1.59
C SER A 36 -38.51 -28.27 2.50
N ASP A 37 -37.25 -28.68 2.66
CA ASP A 37 -36.24 -27.81 3.22
C ASP A 37 -35.93 -26.78 2.13
N ASP A 38 -36.59 -25.65 2.28
CA ASP A 38 -36.15 -24.37 1.75
C ASP A 38 -34.72 -24.19 2.26
N SER A 39 -33.75 -24.67 1.48
CA SER A 39 -32.34 -24.34 1.64
C SER A 39 -32.21 -22.86 1.29
N SER A 40 -32.68 -22.02 2.20
CA SER A 40 -32.11 -20.70 2.37
C SER A 40 -30.64 -20.98 2.63
N ASP A 41 -29.79 -20.69 1.63
CA ASP A 41 -28.36 -20.52 1.88
C ASP A 41 -28.26 -19.51 3.00
N VAL A 42 -28.07 -19.99 4.24
CA VAL A 42 -27.84 -19.14 5.39
C VAL A 42 -26.45 -18.57 5.18
N SER A 43 -26.40 -17.43 4.52
CA SER A 43 -25.17 -16.66 4.41
C SER A 43 -24.64 -16.41 5.82
N PRO A 44 -23.34 -16.62 6.08
CA PRO A 44 -22.78 -16.41 7.42
C PRO A 44 -23.10 -14.99 7.91
N THR A 45 -23.47 -14.89 9.19
CA THR A 45 -23.82 -13.61 9.83
C THR A 45 -22.59 -12.84 10.34
N THR A 46 -21.41 -13.45 10.19
CA THR A 46 -20.12 -12.87 10.56
C THR A 46 -19.10 -13.13 9.45
N THR A 47 -18.06 -12.31 9.41
CA THR A 47 -16.88 -12.52 8.56
C THR A 47 -15.60 -12.17 9.31
N GLY A 48 -14.44 -12.65 8.84
CA GLY A 48 -13.14 -12.28 9.41
C GLY A 48 -12.81 -10.83 9.09
N PHE A 49 -12.22 -10.11 10.04
CA PHE A 49 -11.67 -8.77 9.85
C PHE A 49 -10.25 -8.73 10.40
N SER A 50 -9.33 -8.19 9.62
CA SER A 50 -7.97 -7.89 10.05
C SER A 50 -7.55 -6.52 9.54
N LEU A 51 -6.67 -5.87 10.31
CA LEU A 51 -6.16 -4.54 9.97
C LEU A 51 -4.64 -4.52 10.15
N ALA A 52 -3.95 -4.07 9.12
CA ALA A 52 -2.54 -3.77 9.14
C ALA A 52 -2.27 -2.27 8.92
N VAL A 53 -1.03 -1.85 9.17
CA VAL A 53 -0.50 -0.54 8.80
C VAL A 53 0.72 -0.72 7.90
N SER A 54 0.91 0.19 6.96
CA SER A 54 2.03 0.26 6.02
C SER A 54 2.30 1.73 5.65
N ASP A 55 3.41 2.01 4.97
CA ASP A 55 3.81 3.38 4.70
C ASP A 55 4.71 3.59 3.46
N ALA A 56 4.71 4.82 2.96
CA ALA A 56 5.69 5.37 2.03
C ALA A 56 6.73 6.27 2.78
N PRO A 57 8.04 6.06 2.58
CA PRO A 57 9.07 6.84 3.27
C PRO A 57 9.00 8.35 2.99
N VAL A 58 9.54 9.16 3.91
CA VAL A 58 9.68 10.62 3.77
C VAL A 58 11.16 11.03 3.84
N ASP A 59 11.54 12.06 3.09
CA ASP A 59 12.94 12.40 2.80
C ASP A 59 13.74 12.97 3.99
N SER A 60 13.04 13.48 5.02
CA SER A 60 13.66 14.30 6.09
C SER A 60 13.52 13.71 7.50
N ALA A 61 13.11 12.45 7.63
CA ALA A 61 12.93 11.78 8.91
C ALA A 61 13.77 10.50 9.01
N SER A 62 14.37 10.28 10.17
CA SER A 62 15.06 9.03 10.49
C SER A 62 14.16 8.03 11.21
N GLU A 63 13.12 8.50 11.90
CA GLU A 63 12.09 7.68 12.55
C GLU A 63 10.75 8.42 12.49
N VAL A 64 9.66 7.69 12.20
CA VAL A 64 8.29 8.22 12.29
C VAL A 64 7.47 7.21 13.06
N VAL A 65 7.39 7.44 14.37
CA VAL A 65 6.76 6.52 15.32
C VAL A 65 5.35 6.97 15.62
N VAL A 66 4.37 6.17 15.20
CA VAL A 66 2.96 6.37 15.50
C VAL A 66 2.50 5.34 16.51
N VAL A 67 1.85 5.81 17.57
CA VAL A 67 1.40 4.97 18.68
C VAL A 67 -0.12 4.85 18.63
N PHE A 68 -0.61 3.62 18.49
CA PHE A 68 -2.03 3.26 18.38
C PHE A 68 -2.50 2.53 19.63
N ASP A 69 -3.70 2.84 20.12
CA ASP A 69 -4.31 2.16 21.29
C ASP A 69 -5.69 1.55 20.99
N GLU A 70 -6.42 2.03 19.99
CA GLU A 70 -7.75 1.54 19.65
C GLU A 70 -8.05 1.62 18.14
N VAL A 71 -8.75 0.60 17.63
CA VAL A 71 -9.46 0.64 16.35
C VAL A 71 -10.96 0.55 16.62
N GLU A 72 -11.73 1.50 16.10
CA GLU A 72 -13.20 1.50 16.20
C GLU A 72 -13.84 1.35 14.80
N LEU A 73 -14.73 0.37 14.66
CA LEU A 73 -15.62 0.24 13.51
C LEU A 73 -17.00 0.81 13.87
N THR A 74 -17.47 1.76 13.08
CA THR A 74 -18.80 2.37 13.23
C THR A 74 -19.68 2.07 12.01
N GLY A 75 -20.97 1.85 12.23
CA GLY A 75 -21.92 1.48 11.18
C GLY A 75 -23.36 1.50 11.70
N ASP A 76 -24.22 0.66 11.14
CA ASP A 76 -25.65 0.60 11.54
C ASP A 76 -25.88 -0.02 12.93
N GLY A 77 -24.87 -0.74 13.45
CA GLY A 77 -24.89 -1.39 14.75
C GLY A 77 -24.24 -0.59 15.88
N ALA A 78 -24.04 -1.25 17.03
CA ALA A 78 -23.18 -0.70 18.07
C ALA A 78 -21.71 -0.65 17.57
N PRO A 79 -20.91 0.35 17.97
CA PRO A 79 -19.50 0.40 17.63
C PRO A 79 -18.76 -0.85 18.10
N ILE A 80 -17.87 -1.37 17.27
CA ILE A 80 -16.97 -2.47 17.59
C ILE A 80 -15.59 -1.87 17.85
N ARG A 81 -14.96 -2.24 18.96
CA ARG A 81 -13.67 -1.70 19.37
C ARG A 81 -12.66 -2.82 19.53
N PHE A 82 -11.45 -2.60 19.06
CA PHE A 82 -10.31 -3.48 19.22
C PHE A 82 -9.22 -2.72 19.96
N ASP A 83 -8.74 -3.30 21.06
CA ASP A 83 -7.56 -2.79 21.75
C ASP A 83 -6.32 -3.10 20.90
N VAL A 84 -5.51 -2.07 20.62
CA VAL A 84 -4.26 -2.20 19.88
C VAL A 84 -3.11 -2.13 20.87
N GLN A 85 -2.59 -3.29 21.25
CA GLN A 85 -1.60 -3.41 22.32
C GLN A 85 -0.41 -4.28 21.90
N ASP A 86 0.73 -4.04 22.53
CA ASP A 86 1.93 -4.88 22.43
C ASP A 86 1.84 -6.13 23.35
N GLU A 87 2.91 -6.91 23.43
CA GLU A 87 2.97 -8.11 24.28
C GLU A 87 2.86 -7.81 25.80
N ASN A 88 3.10 -6.55 26.21
CA ASN A 88 3.05 -6.09 27.59
C ASN A 88 1.68 -5.49 27.95
N GLY A 89 0.80 -5.28 26.97
CA GLY A 89 -0.50 -4.62 27.15
C GLY A 89 -0.44 -3.09 27.05
N ASP A 90 0.68 -2.54 26.59
CA ASP A 90 0.85 -1.10 26.34
C ASP A 90 0.39 -0.76 24.91
N PRO A 91 -0.02 0.50 24.63
CA PRO A 91 -0.31 0.95 23.26
C PRO A 91 0.78 0.58 22.27
N ARG A 92 0.40 0.14 21.08
CA ARG A 92 1.33 -0.37 20.07
C ARG A 92 2.04 0.78 19.37
N SER A 93 3.36 0.84 19.53
CA SER A 93 4.25 1.81 18.88
C SER A 93 4.82 1.21 17.60
N ILE A 94 4.65 1.88 16.47
CA ILE A 94 5.12 1.40 15.16
C ILE A 94 5.92 2.50 14.48
N ASP A 95 7.15 2.19 14.06
CA ASP A 95 7.95 3.07 13.21
C ASP A 95 7.59 2.82 11.75
N LEU A 96 6.86 3.76 11.15
CA LEU A 96 6.32 3.63 9.81
C LEU A 96 7.40 3.56 8.73
N LEU A 97 8.58 4.17 8.97
CA LEU A 97 9.71 4.11 8.04
C LEU A 97 10.31 2.71 7.89
N THR A 98 9.95 1.79 8.79
CA THR A 98 10.36 0.38 8.70
C THR A 98 9.46 -0.44 7.79
N LEU A 99 8.40 0.15 7.22
CA LEU A 99 7.38 -0.53 6.43
C LEU A 99 7.29 -0.06 4.97
N PRO A 100 8.42 0.12 4.24
CA PRO A 100 8.36 0.61 2.86
C PRO A 100 7.80 -0.43 1.89
N GLY A 101 7.17 0.07 0.82
CA GLY A 101 6.72 -0.74 -0.30
C GLY A 101 5.54 -1.63 0.09
N SER A 102 5.72 -2.95 0.08
CA SER A 102 4.67 -3.92 0.43
C SER A 102 4.80 -4.49 1.85
N GLN A 103 5.64 -3.87 2.69
CA GLN A 103 5.81 -4.30 4.08
C GLN A 103 4.69 -3.75 4.96
N PHE A 104 4.28 -4.50 5.98
CA PHE A 104 3.18 -4.08 6.83
C PHE A 104 3.27 -4.71 8.22
N GLU A 105 2.60 -4.07 9.19
CA GLU A 105 2.41 -4.59 10.53
C GLU A 105 0.94 -4.77 10.87
N THR A 106 0.56 -5.96 11.30
CA THR A 106 -0.81 -6.24 11.76
C THR A 106 -1.07 -5.60 13.13
N ILE A 107 -2.09 -4.74 13.20
CA ILE A 107 -2.55 -4.09 14.43
C ILE A 107 -3.85 -4.69 14.98
N VAL A 108 -4.65 -5.32 14.11
CA VAL A 108 -5.81 -6.13 14.50
C VAL A 108 -5.69 -7.48 13.81
N ALA A 109 -5.45 -8.52 14.60
CA ALA A 109 -5.46 -9.89 14.10
C ALA A 109 -6.88 -10.30 13.69
N GLU A 110 -6.97 -11.30 12.81
CA GLU A 110 -8.23 -11.79 12.27
C GLU A 110 -9.25 -12.09 13.39
N THR A 111 -10.33 -11.31 13.38
CA THR A 111 -11.40 -11.39 14.38
C THR A 111 -12.76 -11.37 13.68
N ALA A 112 -13.69 -12.20 14.16
CA ALA A 112 -15.03 -12.26 13.59
C ALA A 112 -15.84 -10.98 13.91
N ILE A 113 -16.31 -10.30 12.88
CA ILE A 113 -17.25 -9.17 12.98
C ILE A 113 -18.58 -9.51 12.32
N PRO A 114 -19.72 -8.91 12.73
CA PRO A 114 -20.97 -9.03 12.01
C PRO A 114 -20.86 -8.57 10.55
N THR A 115 -21.55 -9.25 9.64
CA THR A 115 -21.68 -8.77 8.25
C THR A 115 -22.57 -7.53 8.21
N GLY A 116 -22.29 -6.61 7.28
CA GLY A 116 -23.01 -5.35 7.17
C GLY A 116 -22.15 -4.17 6.71
N ALA A 117 -22.77 -2.99 6.64
CA ALA A 117 -22.09 -1.76 6.28
C ALA A 117 -21.50 -1.09 7.53
N TYR A 118 -20.21 -0.81 7.46
CA TYR A 118 -19.48 0.05 8.39
C TYR A 118 -19.23 1.36 7.66
N SER A 119 -19.75 2.46 8.19
CA SER A 119 -19.67 3.77 7.55
C SER A 119 -18.32 4.44 7.75
N GLN A 120 -17.55 4.04 8.77
CA GLN A 120 -16.25 4.61 9.07
C GLN A 120 -15.42 3.68 9.94
N LEU A 121 -14.13 3.59 9.62
CA LEU A 121 -13.08 3.05 10.48
C LEU A 121 -12.37 4.21 11.17
N ARG A 122 -12.15 4.11 12.48
CA ARG A 122 -11.39 5.08 13.26
C ARG A 122 -10.16 4.43 13.86
N LEU A 123 -9.02 5.07 13.66
CA LEU A 123 -7.74 4.63 14.19
C LEU A 123 -7.26 5.67 15.21
N SER A 124 -7.23 5.31 16.48
CA SER A 124 -6.79 6.19 17.56
C SER A 124 -5.28 6.36 17.54
N VAL A 125 -4.81 7.60 17.64
CA VAL A 125 -3.39 7.97 17.62
C VAL A 125 -3.08 8.75 18.88
N THR A 126 -2.18 8.22 19.70
CA THR A 126 -1.86 8.80 21.00
C THR A 126 -0.85 9.94 20.90
N SER A 127 -0.76 10.75 21.95
CA SER A 127 0.21 11.85 22.07
C SER A 127 1.66 11.39 22.24
N ASP A 128 1.89 10.09 22.43
CA ASP A 128 3.24 9.52 22.53
C ASP A 128 3.89 9.32 21.15
N SER A 129 3.16 9.58 20.07
CA SER A 129 3.66 9.56 18.70
C SER A 129 4.67 10.69 18.45
N TYR A 130 5.75 10.40 17.71
CA TYR A 130 6.82 11.35 17.45
C TYR A 130 7.53 11.09 16.12
N ILE A 131 8.26 12.11 15.67
CA ILE A 131 9.15 12.07 14.52
C ILE A 131 10.55 12.49 14.94
N VAL A 132 11.57 11.84 14.39
CA VAL A 132 12.97 12.20 14.56
C VAL A 132 13.50 12.71 13.22
N THR A 133 13.99 13.93 13.21
CA THR A 133 14.63 14.57 12.06
C THR A 133 16.05 15.00 12.44
N GLU A 134 16.79 15.57 11.49
CA GLU A 134 18.12 16.14 11.78
C GLU A 134 18.06 17.32 12.79
N GLU A 135 16.91 18.01 12.86
CA GLU A 135 16.71 19.17 13.73
C GLU A 135 16.33 18.79 15.17
N GLY A 136 15.86 17.56 15.38
CA GLY A 136 15.51 17.03 16.69
C GLY A 136 14.33 16.07 16.66
N THR A 137 13.71 15.89 17.84
CA THR A 137 12.52 15.05 18.00
C THR A 137 11.31 15.94 18.25
N PHE A 138 10.25 15.75 17.47
CA PHE A 138 9.01 16.50 17.56
C PHE A 138 7.84 15.56 17.80
N SER A 139 6.86 16.00 18.60
CA SER A 139 5.62 15.23 18.79
C SER A 139 4.78 15.25 17.53
N ILE A 140 4.16 14.12 17.18
CA ILE A 140 3.12 14.04 16.16
C ILE A 140 1.75 14.23 16.81
N ARG A 141 0.88 15.04 16.21
CA ARG A 141 -0.46 15.30 16.70
C ARG A 141 -1.51 15.13 15.62
N VAL A 142 -2.49 14.27 15.89
CA VAL A 142 -3.78 14.26 15.20
C VAL A 142 -4.75 15.14 15.99
N PRO A 143 -5.29 16.25 15.44
CA PRO A 143 -6.14 17.17 16.21
C PRO A 143 -7.37 16.53 16.87
N SER A 144 -7.96 15.52 16.24
CA SER A 144 -9.08 14.74 16.78
C SER A 144 -8.65 13.64 17.75
N GLY A 145 -7.35 13.31 17.82
CA GLY A 145 -6.84 12.10 18.49
C GLY A 145 -7.12 10.79 17.74
N GLU A 146 -7.84 10.86 16.62
CA GLU A 146 -8.19 9.70 15.80
C GLU A 146 -8.18 10.06 14.31
N LEU A 147 -7.64 9.18 13.49
CA LEU A 147 -7.76 9.22 12.04
C LEU A 147 -9.10 8.61 11.66
N LYS A 148 -9.87 9.34 10.85
CA LYS A 148 -11.19 8.93 10.38
C LYS A 148 -11.06 8.53 8.92
N LEU A 149 -11.14 7.22 8.67
CA LEU A 149 -10.99 6.64 7.36
C LEU A 149 -12.35 6.22 6.80
N ASP A 150 -12.36 5.93 5.50
CA ASP A 150 -13.56 5.44 4.84
C ASP A 150 -14.06 4.14 5.44
N GLY A 151 -15.36 3.92 5.26
CA GLY A 151 -16.04 2.71 5.66
C GLY A 151 -15.87 1.58 4.65
N PHE A 152 -16.42 0.42 4.98
CA PHE A 152 -16.46 -0.74 4.10
C PHE A 152 -17.70 -1.59 4.34
N THR A 153 -17.97 -2.54 3.44
CA THR A 153 -19.05 -3.52 3.63
C THR A 153 -18.45 -4.89 3.92
N ALA A 154 -18.69 -5.39 5.13
CA ALA A 154 -18.29 -6.74 5.53
C ALA A 154 -19.26 -7.77 4.91
N GLN A 155 -18.75 -8.55 3.97
CA GLN A 155 -19.55 -9.52 3.20
C GLN A 155 -19.49 -10.93 3.80
N PRO A 156 -20.57 -11.72 3.67
CA PRO A 156 -20.57 -13.11 4.13
C PRO A 156 -19.57 -13.97 3.35
N GLY A 157 -18.66 -14.65 4.05
CA GLY A 157 -17.71 -15.60 3.45
C GLY A 157 -16.56 -14.93 2.70
N PHE A 158 -16.31 -13.65 2.95
CA PHE A 158 -15.22 -12.87 2.40
C PHE A 158 -14.48 -12.16 3.54
N ASP A 159 -13.22 -12.48 3.76
CA ASP A 159 -12.43 -11.91 4.84
C ASP A 159 -12.09 -10.44 4.51
N ALA A 160 -12.51 -9.55 5.40
CA ALA A 160 -12.25 -8.12 5.36
C ALA A 160 -10.82 -7.84 5.84
N ALA A 161 -9.82 -8.18 5.01
CA ALA A 161 -8.41 -7.93 5.29
C ALA A 161 -7.97 -6.58 4.71
N TYR A 162 -7.75 -5.60 5.58
CA TYR A 162 -7.42 -4.23 5.19
C TYR A 162 -6.03 -3.80 5.65
N THR A 163 -5.45 -2.85 4.92
CA THR A 163 -4.24 -2.12 5.31
C THR A 163 -4.52 -0.63 5.36
N VAL A 164 -4.09 0.03 6.43
CA VAL A 164 -4.02 1.48 6.52
C VAL A 164 -2.68 1.90 5.94
N GLU A 165 -2.73 2.50 4.77
CA GLU A 165 -1.56 2.94 4.04
C GLU A 165 -1.34 4.42 4.28
N PHE A 166 -0.18 4.75 4.84
CA PHE A 166 0.28 6.11 5.06
C PHE A 166 1.09 6.57 3.85
N ASP A 167 0.85 7.81 3.43
CA ASP A 167 1.73 8.59 2.58
C ASP A 167 2.24 9.72 3.47
N LEU A 168 3.41 9.52 4.09
CA LEU A 168 3.92 10.47 5.08
C LEU A 168 4.25 11.82 4.51
N ARG A 169 4.70 11.90 3.25
CA ARG A 169 4.96 13.17 2.57
C ARG A 169 3.69 14.02 2.56
N LYS A 170 2.55 13.42 2.21
CA LYS A 170 1.25 14.11 2.21
C LYS A 170 0.62 14.27 3.59
N SER A 171 0.93 13.37 4.53
CA SER A 171 0.21 13.28 5.81
C SER A 171 0.84 14.14 6.90
N LEU A 172 2.17 14.32 6.89
CA LEU A 172 2.90 15.06 7.91
C LEU A 172 3.01 16.52 7.50
N VAL A 173 2.62 17.42 8.39
CA VAL A 173 2.64 18.86 8.14
C VAL A 173 3.29 19.58 9.31
N ASP A 174 4.25 20.46 9.04
CA ASP A 174 4.87 21.38 9.98
C ASP A 174 4.13 22.74 10.02
N PRO A 175 3.16 22.93 10.94
CA PRO A 175 2.49 24.21 11.10
C PRO A 175 3.46 25.29 11.59
N VAL A 176 3.63 26.33 10.77
CA VAL A 176 4.46 27.51 11.07
C VAL A 176 4.29 27.99 12.52
N GLY A 177 5.42 27.99 13.24
CA GLY A 177 5.53 28.56 14.59
C GLY A 177 5.02 27.65 15.72
N GLN A 178 4.79 26.36 15.48
CA GLN A 178 4.47 25.40 16.52
C GLN A 178 5.52 24.26 16.57
N PRO A 179 5.97 23.82 17.75
CA PRO A 179 6.93 22.71 17.87
C PRO A 179 6.19 21.36 17.84
N VAL A 180 5.39 21.11 16.80
CA VAL A 180 4.55 19.90 16.66
C VAL A 180 4.33 19.62 15.19
N ILE A 181 4.45 18.35 14.79
CA ILE A 181 4.08 17.91 13.45
C ILE A 181 2.64 17.42 13.48
N MET A 182 1.83 17.86 12.53
CA MET A 182 0.45 17.43 12.38
C MET A 182 0.39 16.19 11.50
N LEU A 183 -0.40 15.20 11.90
CA LEU A 183 -0.73 14.06 11.05
C LEU A 183 -2.16 14.24 10.53
N LYS A 184 -2.28 14.56 9.25
CA LYS A 184 -3.55 14.79 8.54
C LYS A 184 -4.10 13.47 7.99
N PRO A 185 -5.43 13.23 8.05
CA PRO A 185 -6.03 12.05 7.44
C PRO A 185 -5.91 11.96 5.92
N ARG A 186 -5.61 13.06 5.21
CA ARG A 186 -5.66 13.12 3.74
C ARG A 186 -4.65 12.19 3.05
N GLY A 187 -3.45 12.05 3.62
CA GLY A 187 -2.45 11.11 3.11
C GLY A 187 -2.58 9.71 3.71
N VAL A 188 -3.68 9.41 4.42
CA VAL A 188 -3.91 8.09 5.02
C VAL A 188 -5.12 7.45 4.37
N ARG A 189 -4.96 6.25 3.83
CA ARG A 189 -6.02 5.53 3.12
C ARG A 189 -6.25 4.15 3.70
N LEU A 190 -7.48 3.67 3.61
CA LEU A 190 -7.85 2.30 3.93
C LEU A 190 -7.99 1.52 2.63
N VAL A 191 -7.19 0.47 2.45
CA VAL A 191 -7.21 -0.35 1.24
C VAL A 191 -7.53 -1.81 1.54
N LEU A 192 -8.32 -2.43 0.67
CA LEU A 192 -8.65 -3.86 0.75
C LEU A 192 -7.53 -4.66 0.09
N ASN A 193 -6.94 -5.61 0.82
CA ASN A 193 -5.75 -6.34 0.35
C ASN A 193 -6.00 -7.15 -0.93
N ASP A 194 -7.24 -7.61 -1.15
CA ASP A 194 -7.62 -8.35 -2.36
C ASP A 194 -7.81 -7.46 -3.61
N ASP A 195 -7.85 -6.14 -3.44
CA ASP A 195 -8.07 -5.16 -4.51
C ASP A 195 -6.82 -4.31 -4.82
N VAL A 196 -5.66 -4.60 -4.20
CA VAL A 196 -4.41 -3.86 -4.40
C VAL A 196 -3.32 -4.69 -5.06
N GLY A 197 -2.44 -4.02 -5.80
CA GLY A 197 -1.20 -4.58 -6.34
C GLY A 197 0.03 -3.80 -5.84
N THR A 198 1.19 -4.15 -6.38
CA THR A 198 2.44 -3.41 -6.17
C THR A 198 2.93 -2.87 -7.52
N LEU A 199 3.36 -1.61 -7.54
CA LEU A 199 4.06 -1.02 -8.68
C LEU A 199 5.54 -0.89 -8.33
N GLU A 200 6.39 -1.56 -9.10
CA GLU A 200 7.84 -1.46 -8.99
C GLU A 200 8.40 -0.90 -10.29
N GLY A 201 9.50 -0.16 -10.21
CA GLY A 201 10.04 0.41 -11.42
C GLY A 201 11.42 0.99 -11.28
N SER A 202 11.95 1.40 -12.43
CA SER A 202 13.27 2.02 -12.55
C SER A 202 13.19 3.38 -13.24
N ILE A 203 14.12 4.27 -12.87
CA ILE A 203 14.26 5.60 -13.49
C ILE A 203 15.42 5.58 -14.47
N THR A 204 15.16 6.01 -15.71
CA THR A 204 16.21 6.14 -16.72
C THR A 204 17.24 7.19 -16.29
N PRO A 205 18.55 6.89 -16.28
CA PRO A 205 19.57 7.81 -15.77
C PRO A 205 19.60 9.19 -16.44
N THR A 206 19.17 9.30 -17.69
CA THR A 206 19.13 10.60 -18.40
C THR A 206 18.16 11.60 -17.79
N LEU A 207 17.12 11.14 -17.08
CA LEU A 207 16.19 11.99 -16.35
C LEU A 207 16.84 12.63 -15.11
N LEU A 208 17.90 12.03 -14.59
CA LEU A 208 18.65 12.57 -13.45
C LEU A 208 19.77 13.53 -13.90
N ASP A 209 20.10 13.52 -15.18
CA ASP A 209 21.05 14.43 -15.81
C ASP A 209 20.38 15.75 -16.28
N ASP A 210 19.07 15.93 -16.02
CA ASP A 210 18.33 17.12 -16.40
C ASP A 210 18.88 18.39 -15.69
N GLU A 211 18.77 19.54 -16.36
CA GLU A 211 19.24 20.82 -15.82
C GLU A 211 18.48 21.20 -14.54
N GLN A 212 17.21 20.81 -14.41
CA GLN A 212 16.40 21.03 -13.21
C GLN A 212 16.97 20.31 -11.98
N CYS A 213 17.56 19.12 -12.17
CA CYS A 213 18.19 18.34 -11.11
C CYS A 213 19.50 18.97 -10.61
N ALA A 214 20.13 19.85 -11.39
CA ALA A 214 21.38 20.52 -11.03
C ALA A 214 21.24 21.50 -9.85
N SER A 215 20.00 21.82 -9.44
CA SER A 215 19.68 22.58 -8.22
C SER A 215 20.07 21.84 -6.93
N LYS A 216 20.23 20.52 -7.00
CA LYS A 216 20.50 19.66 -5.84
C LYS A 216 21.98 19.49 -5.54
N MET A 217 22.28 19.38 -4.25
CA MET A 217 23.64 19.06 -3.77
C MET A 217 23.94 17.56 -3.80
N ASP A 218 22.93 16.73 -3.54
CA ASP A 218 23.00 15.27 -3.61
C ASP A 218 22.02 14.77 -4.67
N LEU A 219 22.54 14.06 -5.68
CA LEU A 219 21.74 13.53 -6.77
C LEU A 219 20.92 12.30 -6.36
N PHE A 220 21.22 11.69 -5.21
CA PHE A 220 20.52 10.49 -4.72
C PHE A 220 19.31 10.81 -3.84
N MET A 221 19.27 11.97 -3.19
CA MET A 221 18.15 12.38 -2.32
C MET A 221 17.10 13.16 -3.11
N GLY A 222 15.86 13.30 -2.64
CA GLY A 222 14.90 14.22 -3.24
C GLY A 222 14.45 13.83 -4.65
N ASN A 223 14.38 12.53 -4.91
CA ASN A 223 13.87 11.96 -6.14
C ASN A 223 12.60 11.18 -5.78
N ALA A 224 11.50 11.40 -6.48
CA ALA A 224 10.24 10.71 -6.19
C ALA A 224 9.43 10.46 -7.45
N VAL A 225 8.54 9.47 -7.38
CA VAL A 225 7.51 9.19 -8.37
C VAL A 225 6.15 9.54 -7.78
N TYR A 226 5.43 10.40 -8.51
CA TYR A 226 4.09 10.85 -8.20
C TYR A 226 3.12 9.98 -9.01
N LEU A 227 2.22 9.29 -8.31
CA LEU A 227 1.20 8.45 -8.94
C LEU A 227 -0.11 9.20 -8.95
N TYR A 228 -0.75 9.31 -10.12
CA TYR A 228 -2.07 9.92 -10.32
C TYR A 228 -3.04 8.86 -10.81
N GLU A 229 -4.26 8.84 -10.29
CA GLU A 229 -5.29 7.92 -10.75
C GLU A 229 -5.71 8.26 -12.20
N GLY A 230 -5.82 7.23 -13.04
CA GLY A 230 -6.21 7.32 -14.44
C GLY A 230 -5.14 7.82 -15.40
N GLU A 231 -5.43 7.72 -16.69
CA GLU A 231 -4.65 8.36 -17.76
C GLU A 231 -4.73 9.90 -17.67
N GLN A 232 -3.57 10.52 -17.49
CA GLN A 232 -3.39 11.96 -17.58
C GLN A 232 -2.85 12.33 -18.95
N SER A 233 -3.33 13.46 -19.49
CA SER A 233 -3.00 13.87 -20.87
C SER A 233 -1.96 14.99 -20.96
N SER A 234 -1.62 15.59 -19.82
CA SER A 234 -0.68 16.70 -19.74
C SER A 234 0.03 16.70 -18.40
N ILE A 235 1.34 16.94 -18.43
CA ILE A 235 2.13 17.15 -17.21
C ILE A 235 1.74 18.44 -16.49
N ASN A 236 1.29 19.45 -17.23
CA ASN A 236 0.91 20.76 -16.68
C ASN A 236 -0.42 20.74 -15.90
N SER A 237 -1.14 19.62 -15.91
CA SER A 237 -2.33 19.44 -15.07
C SER A 237 -2.04 18.59 -13.83
N LEU A 238 -0.79 18.12 -13.66
CA LEU A 238 -0.39 17.35 -12.51
C LEU A 238 0.08 18.30 -11.43
N GLY A 239 -0.49 18.16 -10.24
CA GLY A 239 -0.07 18.91 -9.06
C GLY A 239 0.87 18.13 -8.17
N ASP A 240 1.34 18.83 -7.16
CA ASP A 240 2.26 18.36 -6.14
C ASP A 240 1.51 17.76 -4.92
N ASP A 241 2.15 17.74 -3.75
CA ASP A 241 1.61 17.09 -2.56
C ASP A 241 0.72 17.99 -1.67
N ALA A 242 0.54 19.25 -2.08
CA ALA A 242 -0.24 20.28 -1.40
C ALA A 242 -1.70 19.89 -1.11
N ASP A 243 -2.24 20.47 -0.03
CA ASP A 243 -3.66 20.34 0.32
C ASP A 243 -4.58 21.05 -0.71
N GLU A 244 -4.21 22.27 -1.09
CA GLU A 244 -4.91 23.12 -2.04
C GLU A 244 -4.01 23.32 -3.25
N GLY A 245 -4.43 22.83 -4.42
CA GLY A 245 -3.70 23.08 -5.66
C GLY A 245 -3.89 24.51 -6.16
N ALA A 246 -3.10 24.87 -7.17
CA ALA A 246 -3.09 26.17 -7.85
C ALA A 246 -4.49 26.56 -8.34
N ASP A 247 -5.24 25.59 -8.91
CA ASP A 247 -6.62 25.76 -9.35
C ASP A 247 -7.41 24.44 -9.45
N ASP A 248 -8.70 24.54 -9.81
CA ASP A 248 -9.63 23.40 -9.92
C ASP A 248 -9.28 22.39 -11.05
N SER A 249 -8.33 22.72 -11.94
CA SER A 249 -7.92 21.87 -13.07
C SER A 249 -6.72 20.98 -12.75
N GLU A 250 -6.08 21.21 -11.61
CA GLU A 250 -4.95 20.45 -11.14
C GLU A 250 -5.37 19.11 -10.52
N VAL A 251 -4.66 18.06 -10.95
CA VAL A 251 -4.88 16.69 -10.51
C VAL A 251 -3.84 16.38 -9.46
N ARG A 252 -4.31 16.11 -8.24
CA ARG A 252 -3.43 15.74 -7.12
C ARG A 252 -2.93 14.30 -7.26
N PRO A 253 -1.71 14.01 -6.78
CA PRO A 253 -1.19 12.66 -6.74
C PRO A 253 -2.02 11.84 -5.75
N PHE A 254 -2.30 10.60 -6.13
CA PHE A 254 -2.80 9.54 -5.28
C PHE A 254 -1.76 9.15 -4.22
N ALA A 255 -0.52 8.92 -4.65
CA ALA A 255 0.60 8.53 -3.79
C ALA A 255 1.91 9.12 -4.30
N ILE A 256 2.87 9.32 -3.40
CA ILE A 256 4.23 9.73 -3.73
C ILE A 256 5.19 8.74 -3.11
N VAL A 257 6.09 8.21 -3.93
CA VAL A 257 7.07 7.21 -3.48
C VAL A 257 8.49 7.65 -3.78
N PRO A 258 9.42 7.47 -2.84
CA PRO A 258 10.80 7.86 -3.04
C PRO A 258 11.46 6.96 -4.08
N VAL A 259 12.36 7.56 -4.85
CA VAL A 259 13.30 6.86 -5.73
C VAL A 259 14.60 6.67 -4.97
N THR A 260 15.00 5.42 -4.81
CA THR A 260 16.21 5.05 -4.07
C THR A 260 17.27 4.52 -5.03
N TYR A 261 18.53 4.85 -4.76
CA TYR A 261 19.65 4.30 -5.51
C TYR A 261 20.10 2.96 -4.92
N ASP A 262 20.13 1.92 -5.74
CA ASP A 262 20.68 0.62 -5.39
C ASP A 262 22.13 0.53 -5.89
N ASP A 263 23.09 0.62 -4.96
CA ASP A 263 24.53 0.51 -5.23
C ASP A 263 24.94 -0.82 -5.88
N VAL A 264 24.15 -1.90 -5.69
CA VAL A 264 24.45 -3.24 -6.23
C VAL A 264 24.05 -3.34 -7.68
N THR A 265 22.84 -2.91 -8.02
CA THR A 265 22.32 -2.95 -9.38
C THR A 265 22.69 -1.70 -10.20
N GLN A 266 23.18 -0.66 -9.53
CA GLN A 266 23.47 0.67 -10.09
C GLN A 266 22.24 1.29 -10.75
N ALA A 267 21.06 1.05 -10.19
CA ALA A 267 19.78 1.52 -10.70
C ALA A 267 19.06 2.38 -9.67
N TYR A 268 18.26 3.32 -10.17
CA TYR A 268 17.33 4.11 -9.37
C TYR A 268 15.98 3.43 -9.42
N ASN A 269 15.49 2.96 -8.28
CA ASN A 269 14.28 2.15 -8.20
C ASN A 269 13.25 2.79 -7.28
N PHE A 270 11.99 2.53 -7.57
CA PHE A 270 10.88 2.89 -6.69
C PHE A 270 9.95 1.68 -6.49
N THR A 271 9.22 1.71 -5.37
CA THR A 271 8.21 0.71 -5.04
C THR A 271 7.03 1.40 -4.39
N ALA A 272 5.86 1.27 -4.99
CA ALA A 272 4.58 1.63 -4.41
C ALA A 272 3.78 0.34 -4.12
N GLY A 273 3.66 -0.03 -2.85
CA GLY A 273 2.78 -1.10 -2.44
C GLY A 273 1.35 -0.60 -2.21
N PHE A 274 0.45 -1.53 -1.96
CA PHE A 274 -0.93 -1.21 -1.54
C PHE A 274 -1.67 -0.25 -2.49
N VAL A 275 -1.34 -0.31 -3.78
CA VAL A 275 -1.96 0.54 -4.82
C VAL A 275 -3.22 -0.17 -5.32
N PRO A 276 -4.42 0.43 -5.20
CA PRO A 276 -5.65 -0.15 -5.72
C PRO A 276 -5.51 -0.48 -7.20
N GLN A 277 -6.06 -1.61 -7.64
CA GLN A 277 -6.08 -1.97 -9.05
C GLN A 277 -6.74 -0.87 -9.88
N GLY A 278 -6.15 -0.57 -11.04
CA GLY A 278 -6.59 0.55 -11.84
C GLY A 278 -5.54 1.04 -12.82
N GLU A 279 -5.93 1.99 -13.64
CA GLU A 279 -5.01 2.73 -14.49
C GLU A 279 -4.41 3.89 -13.71
N TYR A 280 -3.12 4.15 -13.89
CA TYR A 280 -2.40 5.24 -13.24
C TYR A 280 -1.46 5.91 -14.23
N THR A 281 -1.19 7.17 -13.96
CA THR A 281 -0.08 7.91 -14.55
C THR A 281 0.99 8.11 -13.48
N ALA A 282 2.21 7.68 -13.77
CA ALA A 282 3.39 7.98 -12.96
C ALA A 282 4.14 9.17 -13.57
N SER A 283 4.61 10.07 -12.73
CA SER A 283 5.46 11.18 -13.13
C SER A 283 6.67 11.27 -12.21
N PHE A 284 7.86 11.36 -12.79
CA PHE A 284 9.09 11.47 -12.05
C PHE A 284 9.44 12.93 -11.75
N SER A 285 9.81 13.23 -10.50
CA SER A 285 10.47 14.47 -10.11
C SER A 285 11.83 14.16 -9.52
N CYS A 286 12.87 14.82 -10.03
CA CYS A 286 14.17 14.85 -9.38
C CYS A 286 14.27 16.03 -8.42
N THR A 287 13.24 16.83 -8.23
CA THR A 287 13.21 18.04 -7.39
C THR A 287 12.22 17.91 -6.24
N ALA A 288 11.75 16.69 -5.96
CA ALA A 288 10.79 16.39 -4.90
C ALA A 288 11.23 16.81 -3.49
N LEU A 289 12.52 17.10 -3.24
CA LEU A 289 12.95 17.68 -1.96
C LEU A 289 12.38 19.09 -1.72
N PHE A 290 11.98 19.79 -2.78
CA PHE A 290 11.45 21.14 -2.72
C PHE A 290 9.91 21.17 -2.70
N ASP A 291 9.26 20.01 -2.70
CA ASP A 291 7.80 19.86 -2.57
C ASP A 291 7.43 19.69 -1.09
N GLU A 292 6.57 20.58 -0.59
CA GLU A 292 6.13 20.69 0.79
C GLU A 292 4.58 20.57 0.90
N PRO A 293 4.03 19.76 1.82
CA PRO A 293 2.58 19.54 1.93
C PRO A 293 1.77 20.75 2.41
N GLU A 294 2.44 21.83 2.80
CA GLU A 294 1.86 23.09 3.22
C GLU A 294 1.56 24.06 2.08
N THR A 295 2.30 23.97 0.98
CA THR A 295 2.33 24.97 -0.09
C THR A 295 2.35 24.29 -1.45
N ASP A 296 1.96 25.03 -2.48
CA ASP A 296 1.81 24.53 -3.85
C ASP A 296 3.00 25.09 -4.64
N GLU A 297 4.02 24.27 -4.85
CA GLU A 297 5.27 24.63 -5.48
C GLU A 297 5.26 24.44 -7.00
N ASP A 298 5.86 25.40 -7.71
CA ASP A 298 6.05 25.32 -9.15
C ASP A 298 7.53 25.42 -9.55
N GLU A 299 7.79 25.57 -10.86
CA GLU A 299 9.15 25.72 -11.38
C GLU A 299 9.90 26.94 -10.80
N VAL A 300 9.19 27.97 -10.33
CA VAL A 300 9.76 29.16 -9.69
C VAL A 300 10.23 28.84 -8.27
N ASP A 301 9.49 27.99 -7.57
CA ASP A 301 9.83 27.50 -6.23
C ASP A 301 10.88 26.37 -6.27
N GLY A 302 11.11 25.81 -7.45
CA GLY A 302 12.16 24.83 -7.72
C GLY A 302 11.66 23.39 -7.82
N PHE A 303 10.34 23.20 -7.80
CA PHE A 303 9.68 21.93 -8.03
C PHE A 303 9.31 21.75 -9.50
N SER A 304 9.40 20.51 -9.99
CA SER A 304 8.94 20.16 -11.33
C SER A 304 8.73 18.67 -11.49
N LEU A 305 7.78 18.34 -12.35
CA LEU A 305 7.53 16.99 -12.85
C LEU A 305 8.15 16.87 -14.26
N GLN A 306 8.76 15.73 -14.57
CA GLN A 306 9.55 15.55 -15.80
C GLN A 306 8.92 14.59 -16.82
N THR A 307 8.18 13.57 -16.37
CA THR A 307 7.68 12.50 -17.24
C THR A 307 6.17 12.27 -17.12
N LEU A 308 5.63 11.48 -18.04
CA LEU A 308 4.24 11.04 -18.00
C LEU A 308 4.19 9.60 -18.53
N ASP A 309 4.13 8.65 -17.61
CA ASP A 309 4.21 7.22 -17.90
C ASP A 309 2.93 6.52 -17.43
N ILE A 310 2.16 5.96 -18.35
CA ILE A 310 0.88 5.33 -18.04
C ILE A 310 1.11 3.83 -17.76
N THR A 311 0.48 3.34 -16.70
CA THR A 311 0.53 1.93 -16.30
C THR A 311 -0.83 1.44 -15.79
N THR A 312 -0.96 0.12 -15.63
CA THR A 312 -2.15 -0.50 -15.04
C THR A 312 -1.71 -1.41 -13.91
N VAL A 313 -2.18 -1.11 -12.70
CA VAL A 313 -1.97 -1.95 -11.51
C VAL A 313 -3.05 -3.03 -11.49
N VAL A 314 -2.62 -4.27 -11.29
CA VAL A 314 -3.48 -5.44 -11.19
C VAL A 314 -3.45 -5.97 -9.76
N ALA A 315 -4.62 -6.26 -9.20
CA ALA A 315 -4.71 -6.77 -7.83
C ALA A 315 -3.92 -8.09 -7.66
N GLY A 316 -3.15 -8.18 -6.58
CA GLY A 316 -2.33 -9.34 -6.23
C GLY A 316 -1.08 -9.54 -7.10
N GLU A 317 -0.78 -8.63 -8.04
CA GLU A 317 0.39 -8.70 -8.92
C GLU A 317 1.38 -7.56 -8.65
N THR A 318 2.64 -7.80 -9.04
CA THR A 318 3.64 -6.74 -9.17
C THR A 318 3.69 -6.27 -10.63
N THR A 319 3.23 -5.05 -10.87
CA THR A 319 3.38 -4.38 -12.16
C THR A 319 4.76 -3.72 -12.22
N THR A 320 5.49 -3.90 -13.33
CA THR A 320 6.76 -3.21 -13.57
C THR A 320 6.56 -2.00 -14.48
N LEU A 321 7.18 -0.86 -14.15
CA LEU A 321 7.18 0.35 -14.96
C LEU A 321 8.61 0.91 -15.08
N ASP A 322 9.09 1.06 -16.32
CA ASP A 322 10.32 1.82 -16.58
C ASP A 322 9.92 3.24 -16.96
N ILE A 323 10.45 4.22 -16.24
CA ILE A 323 10.21 5.66 -16.46
C ILE A 323 11.34 6.21 -17.32
N GLU A 324 11.01 6.75 -18.50
CA GLU A 324 11.96 7.18 -19.55
C GLU A 324 11.80 8.65 -19.97
#